data_AF-A0A4Z2HWE1-F1
#
_entry.id   AF-A0A4Z2HWE1-F1
#
_cell.length_a   1.000
_cell.length_b   1.000
_cell.length_c   1.000
_cell.angle_alpha   90.00
_cell.angle_beta   90.00
_cell.angle_gamma   90.00
#
_symmetry.space_group_name_H-M   'P 1'
#
loop_
_entity.id
_entity.type
_entity.pdbx_description
1 polymer ?
#
loop_
_entity_poly.entity_id
_entity_poly.type
_entity_poly.pdbx_seq_one_letter_code
_entity_poly.pdbx_strand_id
1 'polypeptide(L)'
;MFPPDCISLGEGILSTSDMARVEWLRPMKIAPDPQFVLDGVSRFDFGQGILGDCWFLASIGSLTFQQDILEKVLPIEQTFEEKYAGIFHFRVNTNSKTGYYIY
;
A
#
# COMPACT_ATOMS: atom_id res chain seq x y z
N MET A 1 4.66 -13.24 8.34
CA MET A 1 5.68 -12.90 7.32
C MET A 1 4.94 -12.82 5.98
N PHE A 2 5.23 -11.82 5.13
CA PHE A 2 4.50 -11.55 3.88
C PHE A 2 5.50 -11.58 2.71
N PRO A 3 5.89 -12.77 2.22
CA PRO A 3 6.92 -12.92 1.18
C PRO A 3 6.42 -12.44 -0.19
N PRO A 4 7.31 -12.03 -1.12
CA PRO A 4 6.93 -11.66 -2.48
C PRO A 4 6.71 -12.90 -3.36
N ASP A 5 5.71 -13.72 -3.02
CA ASP A 5 5.34 -14.93 -3.75
C ASP A 5 3.80 -15.11 -3.81
N CYS A 6 3.34 -16.20 -4.43
CA CYS A 6 1.91 -16.44 -4.63
C CYS A 6 1.11 -16.61 -3.34
N ILE A 7 1.75 -16.97 -2.22
CA ILE A 7 1.07 -17.15 -0.93
C ILE A 7 0.55 -15.80 -0.43
N SER A 8 1.28 -14.72 -0.70
CA SER A 8 0.88 -13.36 -0.32
C SER A 8 -0.18 -12.74 -1.24
N LEU A 9 -0.39 -13.27 -2.44
CA LEU A 9 -1.48 -12.85 -3.33
C LEU A 9 -2.83 -13.44 -2.92
N GLY A 10 -2.81 -14.64 -2.32
CA GLY A 10 -4.00 -15.40 -1.96
C GLY A 10 -4.49 -16.34 -3.06
N GLU A 11 -5.15 -17.42 -2.63
CA GLU A 11 -5.67 -18.46 -3.52
C GLU A 11 -7.01 -18.01 -4.15
N GLY A 12 -7.18 -18.28 -5.45
CA GLY A 12 -8.44 -18.00 -6.16
C GLY A 12 -8.72 -16.52 -6.46
N ILE A 13 -7.78 -15.63 -6.16
CA ILE A 13 -7.91 -14.19 -6.39
C ILE A 13 -7.63 -13.81 -7.85
N LEU A 14 -6.67 -14.49 -8.48
CA LEU A 14 -6.28 -14.27 -9.88
C LEU A 14 -6.51 -15.54 -10.70
N SER A 15 -6.73 -15.38 -12.01
CA SER A 15 -6.66 -16.50 -12.94
C SER A 15 -5.23 -17.07 -12.99
N THR A 16 -5.06 -18.35 -13.34
CA THR A 16 -3.74 -18.97 -13.47
C THR A 16 -2.84 -18.21 -14.45
N SER A 17 -3.41 -17.71 -15.56
CA SER A 17 -2.70 -16.90 -16.54
C SER A 17 -2.28 -15.54 -16.02
N ASP A 18 -3.08 -14.90 -15.17
CA ASP A 18 -2.71 -13.63 -14.56
C ASP A 18 -1.64 -13.84 -13.50
N MET A 19 -1.79 -14.87 -12.67
CA MET A 19 -0.82 -15.23 -11.64
C MET A 19 0.56 -15.53 -12.23
N ALA A 20 0.62 -16.20 -13.38
CA ALA A 20 1.89 -16.48 -14.08
C ALA A 20 2.62 -15.24 -14.62
N ARG A 21 1.95 -14.09 -14.70
CA ARG A 21 2.51 -12.81 -15.17
C ARG A 21 2.87 -11.85 -14.05
N VAL A 22 2.60 -12.20 -12.79
CA VAL A 22 2.90 -11.31 -11.66
C VAL A 22 4.39 -11.28 -11.40
N GLU A 23 4.95 -10.07 -11.39
CA GLU A 23 6.32 -9.80 -10.97
C GLU A 23 6.31 -8.87 -9.75
N TRP A 24 7.07 -9.21 -8.72
CA TRP A 24 7.22 -8.37 -7.53
C TRP A 24 8.37 -7.38 -7.74
N LEU A 25 8.03 -6.13 -8.05
CA LEU A 25 9.00 -5.06 -8.29
C LEU A 25 8.92 -4.00 -7.19
N ARG A 26 10.09 -3.50 -6.74
CA ARG A 26 10.16 -2.33 -5.86
C ARG A 26 9.89 -1.04 -6.67
N PRO A 27 9.33 0.03 -6.08
CA PRO A 27 9.05 1.28 -6.79
C PRO A 27 10.23 1.86 -7.59
N MET A 28 11.46 1.76 -7.05
CA MET A 28 12.72 2.14 -7.72
C MET A 28 13.02 1.38 -9.03
N LYS A 29 12.29 0.31 -9.33
CA LYS A 29 12.39 -0.44 -10.60
C LYS A 29 11.26 -0.10 -11.59
N ILE A 30 10.24 0.61 -11.13
CA ILE A 30 9.03 0.93 -11.90
C ILE A 30 9.06 2.38 -12.38
N ALA A 31 9.50 3.30 -11.52
CA ALA A 31 9.58 4.73 -11.81
C ALA A 31 11.02 5.25 -11.59
N PRO A 32 11.48 6.23 -12.39
CA PRO A 32 12.82 6.81 -12.26
C PRO A 32 12.99 7.62 -10.97
N ASP A 33 11.92 8.23 -10.46
CA ASP A 33 11.90 9.05 -9.26
C ASP A 33 10.61 8.76 -8.46
N PRO A 34 10.57 7.64 -7.69
CA PRO A 34 9.38 7.29 -6.93
C PRO A 34 9.24 8.17 -5.69
N GLN A 35 8.03 8.67 -5.48
CA GLN A 35 7.67 9.51 -4.35
C GLN A 35 6.68 8.74 -3.47
N PHE A 36 6.90 8.74 -2.15
CA PHE A 36 5.96 8.08 -1.23
C PHE A 36 4.69 8.92 -1.10
N VAL A 37 4.88 10.23 -0.95
CA VAL A 37 3.86 11.28 -1.02
C VAL A 37 4.52 12.47 -1.71
N LEU A 38 3.93 12.99 -2.80
CA LEU A 38 4.49 14.12 -3.55
C LEU A 38 3.91 15.46 -3.08
N ASP A 39 2.57 15.60 -3.07
CA ASP A 39 1.85 16.84 -2.75
C ASP A 39 0.65 16.58 -1.82
N GLY A 40 0.95 15.96 -0.67
CA GLY A 40 -0.08 15.46 0.24
C GLY A 40 -0.79 14.22 -0.29
N VAL A 41 -1.82 13.80 0.44
CA VAL A 41 -2.61 12.60 0.11
C VAL A 41 -4.03 13.00 -0.25
N SER A 42 -4.51 12.49 -1.37
CA SER A 42 -5.78 12.83 -1.99
C SER A 42 -6.53 11.57 -2.39
N ARG A 43 -7.86 11.65 -2.42
CA ARG A 43 -8.70 10.58 -2.96
C ARG A 43 -8.36 10.23 -4.42
N PHE A 44 -7.66 11.12 -5.14
CA PHE A 44 -7.24 10.91 -6.52
C PHE A 44 -5.95 10.08 -6.66
N ASP A 45 -5.26 9.79 -5.57
CA ASP A 45 -4.04 8.98 -5.57
C ASP A 45 -4.33 7.48 -5.71
N PHE A 46 -5.60 7.08 -5.63
CA PHE A 46 -6.03 5.69 -5.63
C PHE A 46 -6.82 5.35 -6.89
N GLY A 47 -6.38 4.31 -7.60
CA GLY A 47 -7.06 3.72 -8.75
C GLY A 47 -7.36 2.24 -8.52
N GLN A 48 -8.59 1.81 -8.84
CA GLN A 48 -9.00 0.41 -8.73
C GLN A 48 -8.23 -0.48 -9.70
N GLY A 49 -7.57 -1.50 -9.16
CA GLY A 49 -6.97 -2.59 -9.93
C GLY A 49 -7.96 -3.71 -10.23
N ILE A 50 -7.44 -4.89 -10.57
CA ILE A 50 -8.26 -6.04 -10.99
C ILE A 50 -8.92 -6.82 -9.83
N LEU A 51 -8.60 -6.49 -8.56
CA LEU A 51 -8.92 -7.31 -7.38
C LEU A 51 -10.34 -7.14 -6.82
N GLY A 52 -11.15 -6.23 -7.36
CA GLY A 52 -12.55 -6.03 -6.91
C GLY A 52 -12.70 -5.49 -5.48
N ASP A 53 -11.65 -4.89 -4.93
CA ASP A 53 -11.55 -4.34 -3.58
C ASP A 53 -12.00 -2.86 -3.48
N CYS A 54 -12.96 -2.45 -4.30
CA CYS A 54 -13.40 -1.05 -4.37
C CYS A 54 -13.93 -0.51 -3.04
N TRP A 55 -14.47 -1.38 -2.19
CA TRP A 55 -14.90 -1.05 -0.83
C TRP A 55 -13.74 -0.57 0.05
N PHE A 56 -12.55 -1.14 -0.15
CA PHE A 56 -11.33 -0.77 0.57
C PHE A 56 -10.79 0.56 0.05
N LEU A 57 -10.68 0.73 -1.28
CA LEU A 57 -10.24 1.99 -1.88
C LEU A 57 -11.19 3.16 -1.57
N ALA A 58 -12.51 2.93 -1.56
CA ALA A 58 -13.48 3.94 -1.16
C ALA A 58 -13.29 4.36 0.31
N SER A 59 -12.90 3.42 1.18
CA SER A 59 -12.60 3.71 2.59
C SER A 59 -11.32 4.55 2.74
N ILE A 60 -10.25 4.23 2.00
CA ILE A 60 -9.01 5.02 2.00
C ILE A 60 -9.26 6.41 1.39
N GLY A 61 -9.97 6.50 0.27
CA GLY A 61 -10.33 7.77 -0.34
C GLY A 61 -11.20 8.65 0.56
N SER A 62 -12.02 8.04 1.42
CA SER A 62 -12.77 8.78 2.46
C SER A 62 -11.86 9.24 3.61
N LEU A 63 -10.85 8.45 3.96
CA LEU A 63 -9.87 8.79 5.00
C LEU A 63 -9.03 10.03 4.67
N THR A 64 -8.79 10.31 3.38
CA THR A 64 -8.04 11.53 2.98
C THR A 64 -8.75 12.83 3.33
N PHE A 65 -10.05 12.80 3.64
CA PHE A 65 -10.79 13.96 4.15
C PHE A 65 -10.67 14.15 5.67
N GLN A 66 -9.99 13.25 6.36
CA GLN A 66 -9.85 13.22 7.82
C GLN A 66 -8.38 13.21 8.20
N GLN A 67 -7.70 14.36 8.02
CA GLN A 67 -6.26 14.49 8.20
C GLN A 67 -5.76 13.95 9.55
N ASP A 68 -6.44 14.30 10.65
CA ASP A 68 -6.09 13.85 12.01
C ASP A 68 -6.14 12.32 12.19
N ILE A 69 -6.95 11.63 11.38
CA ILE A 69 -7.07 10.17 11.38
C ILE A 69 -6.05 9.58 10.40
N LEU A 70 -5.89 10.21 9.23
CA LEU A 70 -4.91 9.78 8.23
C LEU A 70 -3.49 9.74 8.81
N GLU A 71 -3.06 10.77 9.53
CA GLU A 71 -1.73 10.82 10.17
C GLU A 71 -1.54 9.74 11.25
N LYS A 72 -2.63 9.21 11.82
CA LYS A 72 -2.56 8.08 12.74
C LYS A 72 -2.39 6.75 12.02
N VAL A 73 -2.79 6.65 10.76
CA VAL A 73 -2.69 5.44 9.92
C VAL A 73 -1.41 5.44 9.09
N LEU A 74 -1.06 6.60 8.54
CA LEU A 74 0.05 6.84 7.62
C LEU A 74 1.03 7.85 8.22
N PRO A 75 2.16 7.39 8.78
CA PRO A 75 3.29 8.25 9.12
C PRO A 75 3.87 8.85 7.83
N ILE A 76 3.70 10.15 7.64
CA ILE A 76 3.96 10.85 6.37
C ILE A 76 5.45 11.14 6.13
N GLU A 77 6.31 10.92 7.13
CA GLU A 77 7.74 11.22 7.08
C GLU A 77 8.55 10.14 6.34
N GLN A 78 7.90 9.12 5.79
CA GLN A 78 8.54 8.04 5.06
C GLN A 78 8.85 8.47 3.63
N THR A 79 10.09 8.26 3.19
CA THR A 79 10.55 8.70 1.86
C THR A 79 11.39 7.63 1.16
N PHE A 80 11.57 7.77 -0.15
CA PHE A 80 12.50 6.97 -0.95
C PHE A 80 13.94 7.53 -0.95
N GLU A 81 14.18 8.61 -0.20
CA GLU A 81 15.44 9.34 -0.19
C GLU A 81 16.44 8.76 0.83
N GLU A 82 17.28 9.61 1.43
CA GLU A 82 18.34 9.18 2.34
C GLU A 82 17.81 8.28 3.47
N LYS A 83 18.47 7.13 3.64
CA LYS A 83 18.13 6.05 4.60
C LYS A 83 16.95 5.16 4.21
N TYR A 84 16.46 5.22 2.97
CA TYR A 84 15.52 4.20 2.47
C TYR A 84 16.14 2.80 2.50
N ALA A 85 15.53 1.90 3.28
CA ALA A 85 15.98 0.52 3.46
C ALA A 85 15.11 -0.51 2.73
N GLY A 86 14.23 -0.06 1.82
CA GLY A 86 13.28 -0.96 1.18
C GLY A 86 12.07 -1.30 2.05
N ILE A 87 11.75 -0.47 3.05
CA ILE A 87 10.73 -0.72 4.06
C ILE A 87 9.84 0.52 4.27
N PHE A 88 8.53 0.29 4.36
CA PHE A 88 7.51 1.24 4.82
C PHE A 88 6.68 0.65 5.95
N HIS A 89 5.98 1.49 6.70
CA HIS A 89 5.09 1.06 7.75
C HIS A 89 3.77 1.84 7.84
N PHE A 90 2.74 1.13 8.27
CA PHE A 90 1.38 1.64 8.45
C PHE A 90 0.83 1.16 9.80
N ARG A 91 -0.13 1.93 10.35
CA ARG A 91 -0.83 1.59 11.59
C ARG A 91 -2.26 1.20 11.27
N VAL A 92 -2.67 0.02 11.69
CA VAL A 92 -4.05 -0.46 11.53
C VAL A 92 -4.65 -0.74 12.90
N ASN A 93 -5.89 -0.27 13.11
CA ASN A 93 -6.66 -0.61 14.29
C ASN A 93 -7.31 -1.98 14.09
N THR A 94 -6.83 -2.97 14.83
CA THR A 94 -7.50 -4.26 14.97
C THR A 94 -8.14 -4.31 16.35
N ASN A 95 -9.26 -5.03 16.51
CA ASN A 95 -10.07 -5.11 17.73
C ASN A 95 -9.32 -5.60 19.00
N SER A 96 -7.99 -5.72 18.98
CA SER A 96 -7.19 -6.09 20.15
C SER A 96 -5.75 -5.54 20.18
N LYS A 97 -5.31 -4.64 19.29
CA LYS A 97 -4.05 -3.84 19.38
C LYS A 97 -3.84 -2.98 18.11
N THR A 98 -3.14 -1.85 18.25
CA THR A 98 -2.51 -1.16 17.12
C THR A 98 -1.34 -2.02 16.63
N GLY A 99 -1.44 -2.54 15.40
CA GLY A 99 -0.35 -3.27 14.74
C GLY A 99 0.50 -2.34 13.89
N TYR A 100 1.81 -2.54 13.93
CA TYR A 100 2.75 -1.94 12.96
C TYR A 100 3.00 -2.98 11.87
N TYR A 101 2.62 -2.67 10.64
CA TYR A 101 2.92 -3.51 9.48
C TYR A 101 4.15 -2.95 8.79
N ILE A 102 5.12 -3.80 8.47
CA ILE A 102 6.36 -3.45 7.80
C ILE A 102 6.30 -4.11 6.42
N TYR A 103 6.36 -3.32 5.34
CA TYR A 103 6.33 -3.78 3.95
C TYR A 103 7.61 -3.40 3.22
#